data_AF-A0AAX4H7Z1-F1
#
_entry.id   AF-A0AAX4H7Z1-F1
#
_cell.length_a   1.000
_cell.length_b   1.000
_cell.length_c   1.000
_cell.angle_alpha   90.00
_cell.angle_beta   90.00
_cell.angle_gamma   90.00
#
_symmetry.space_group_name_H-M   'P 1'
#
loop_
_entity.id
_entity.type
_entity.pdbx_description
1 polymer ?
#
loop_
_entity_poly.entity_id
_entity_poly.type
_entity_poly.pdbx_seq_one_letter_code
_entity_poly.pdbx_strand_id
1 'polypeptide(L)'
;MKVNIKHWHGVATWHWQTQNDELCGICRVPFDGHCPSCRYPGDTCPLILGKGCSHNFHLHCILKWLEQSSSKGLCPMCRQIFTATVLEGVGAPDEIAQLQELENSHRVAREQAEVGDAYELPNDVL
;
A
#
# COMPACT_ATOMS: atom_id res chain seq x y z
N MET A 1 -48.95 -3.93 -24.19
CA MET A 1 -48.21 -2.99 -25.05
C MET A 1 -46.74 -3.43 -25.06
N LYS A 2 -46.10 -3.53 -26.24
CA LYS A 2 -44.71 -4.03 -26.38
C LYS A 2 -43.83 -2.91 -26.95
N VAL A 3 -42.78 -2.55 -26.23
CA VAL A 3 -41.80 -1.53 -26.65
C VAL A 3 -40.53 -2.23 -27.11
N ASN A 4 -40.00 -1.84 -28.27
CA ASN A 4 -38.74 -2.35 -28.80
C ASN A 4 -37.69 -1.23 -28.81
N ILE A 5 -36.56 -1.44 -28.16
CA ILE A 5 -35.40 -0.53 -28.21
C ILE A 5 -34.70 -0.76 -29.55
N LYS A 6 -34.51 0.31 -30.34
CA LYS A 6 -33.85 0.23 -31.66
C LYS A 6 -32.32 0.30 -31.55
N HIS A 7 -31.83 1.19 -30.69
CA HIS A 7 -30.40 1.42 -30.48
C HIS A 7 -30.17 1.81 -29.02
N TRP A 8 -29.02 1.42 -28.47
CA TRP A 8 -28.57 1.80 -27.14
C TRP A 8 -27.13 2.29 -27.19
N HIS A 9 -26.88 3.46 -26.62
CA HIS A 9 -25.55 4.03 -26.45
C HIS A 9 -25.23 4.03 -24.95
N GLY A 10 -24.55 3.00 -24.49
CA GLY A 10 -24.11 2.89 -23.10
C GLY A 10 -22.92 3.79 -22.81
N VAL A 11 -22.94 4.42 -21.65
CA VAL A 11 -21.78 5.11 -21.05
C VAL A 11 -21.59 4.50 -19.67
N ALA A 12 -20.33 4.25 -19.29
CA ALA A 12 -19.98 3.70 -18.00
C ALA A 12 -18.77 4.44 -17.41
N THR A 13 -18.72 4.48 -16.09
CA THR A 13 -17.54 4.85 -15.31
C THR A 13 -17.07 3.61 -14.59
N TRP A 14 -15.76 3.48 -14.40
CA TRP A 14 -15.19 2.43 -13.57
C TRP A 14 -14.92 3.00 -12.18
N HIS A 15 -14.91 2.13 -11.18
CA HIS A 15 -14.51 2.45 -9.81
C HIS A 15 -13.72 1.26 -9.25
N TRP A 16 -12.74 1.51 -8.39
CA TRP A 16 -12.07 0.45 -7.67
C TRP A 16 -13.02 -0.29 -6.73
N GLN A 17 -13.07 -1.61 -6.86
CA GLN A 17 -13.80 -2.46 -5.92
C GLN A 17 -12.92 -2.76 -4.71
N THR A 18 -13.01 -1.92 -3.67
CA THR A 18 -12.32 -2.12 -2.39
C THR A 18 -13.28 -2.64 -1.32
N GLN A 19 -12.75 -3.30 -0.28
CA GLN A 19 -13.57 -3.92 0.77
C GLN A 19 -14.03 -2.92 1.84
N ASN A 20 -13.14 -2.01 2.26
CA ASN A 20 -13.33 -1.21 3.48
C ASN A 20 -13.26 0.30 3.28
N ASP A 21 -12.45 0.81 2.35
CA ASP A 21 -12.22 2.24 2.17
C ASP A 21 -12.27 2.62 0.69
N GLU A 22 -12.83 3.78 0.36
CA GLU A 22 -12.77 4.40 -0.98
C GLU A 22 -11.67 5.49 -1.07
N LEU A 23 -11.05 5.81 0.08
CA LEU A 23 -10.03 6.85 0.20
C LEU A 23 -8.70 6.24 0.65
N CYS A 24 -7.60 6.79 0.14
CA CYS A 24 -6.28 6.48 0.66
C CYS A 24 -6.14 7.02 2.10
N GLY A 25 -5.84 6.15 3.07
CA GLY A 25 -5.72 6.53 4.49
C GLY A 25 -4.62 7.58 4.78
N ILE A 26 -3.66 7.74 3.87
CA ILE A 26 -2.52 8.67 3.98
C ILE A 26 -2.85 10.04 3.39
N CYS A 27 -3.19 10.11 2.09
CA CYS A 27 -3.46 11.40 1.42
C CYS A 27 -4.92 11.83 1.42
N ARG A 28 -5.85 10.96 1.84
CA ARG A 28 -7.31 11.19 1.88
C ARG A 28 -7.95 11.50 0.53
N VAL A 29 -7.26 11.19 -0.57
CA VAL A 29 -7.80 11.28 -1.93
C VAL A 29 -8.49 9.95 -2.30
N PRO A 30 -9.61 9.97 -3.05
CA PRO A 30 -10.24 8.76 -3.57
C PRO A 30 -9.31 7.92 -4.43
N PHE A 31 -9.49 6.60 -4.43
CA PHE A 31 -8.65 5.69 -5.22
C PHE A 31 -8.80 5.84 -6.74
N ASP A 32 -9.93 6.41 -7.22
CA ASP A 32 -10.10 6.75 -8.63
C ASP A 32 -9.30 7.99 -9.04
N GLY A 33 -8.84 8.77 -8.06
CA GLY A 33 -7.93 9.89 -8.25
C GLY A 33 -6.48 9.45 -8.20
N HIS A 34 -5.58 10.39 -8.51
CA HIS A 34 -4.15 10.20 -8.27
C HIS A 34 -3.75 10.85 -6.93
N CYS A 35 -2.63 10.40 -6.35
CA CYS A 35 -2.13 11.02 -5.13
C CYS A 35 -1.67 12.47 -5.39
N PRO A 36 -1.53 13.33 -4.34
CA PRO A 36 -1.08 14.72 -4.49
C PRO A 36 0.35 14.88 -5.02
N SER A 37 1.16 13.81 -5.01
CA SER A 37 2.52 13.83 -5.57
C SER A 37 2.52 13.63 -7.08
N CYS A 38 1.42 13.14 -7.64
CA CYS A 38 1.25 12.93 -9.08
C CYS A 38 0.58 14.13 -9.72
N ARG A 39 1.01 14.45 -10.94
CA ARG A 39 0.43 15.56 -11.71
C ARG A 39 -0.76 15.13 -12.57
N TYR A 40 -0.72 13.91 -13.09
CA TYR A 40 -1.75 13.38 -13.97
C TYR A 40 -2.11 11.95 -13.53
N PRO A 41 -3.37 11.53 -13.69
CA PRO A 41 -3.75 10.12 -13.49
C PRO A 41 -3.07 9.24 -14.55
N GLY A 42 -2.81 7.98 -14.20
CA GLY A 42 -2.21 6.98 -15.08
C GLY A 42 -1.43 5.91 -14.31
N ASP A 43 -0.68 5.08 -15.03
CA ASP A 43 -0.01 3.89 -14.49
C ASP A 43 1.12 4.20 -13.49
N THR A 44 1.48 5.47 -13.35
CA THR A 44 2.52 5.95 -12.43
C THR A 44 2.13 5.87 -10.95
N CYS A 45 0.84 5.84 -10.61
CA CYS A 45 0.38 5.86 -9.21
C CYS A 45 -0.61 4.73 -8.94
N PRO A 46 -0.16 3.46 -8.99
CA PRO A 46 -1.07 2.35 -8.81
C PRO A 46 -1.55 2.23 -7.37
N LEU A 47 -2.66 1.52 -7.22
CA LEU A 47 -3.19 1.12 -5.93
C LEU A 47 -2.39 -0.08 -5.40
N ILE A 48 -1.83 0.05 -4.20
CA ILE A 48 -1.11 -1.00 -3.50
C ILE A 48 -2.01 -1.61 -2.45
N LEU A 49 -2.17 -2.93 -2.51
CA LEU A 49 -2.99 -3.70 -1.58
C LEU A 49 -2.12 -4.29 -0.47
N GLY A 50 -2.54 -4.13 0.78
CA GLY A 50 -1.91 -4.83 1.89
C GLY A 50 -2.17 -6.34 1.80
N LYS A 51 -1.11 -7.16 1.85
CA LYS A 51 -1.24 -8.63 1.85
C LYS A 51 -1.74 -9.16 3.20
N GLY A 52 -1.34 -8.52 4.30
CA GLY A 52 -1.70 -8.90 5.68
C GLY A 52 -2.90 -8.14 6.27
N CYS A 53 -3.45 -7.16 5.56
CA CYS A 53 -4.57 -6.34 6.01
C CYS A 53 -5.36 -5.77 4.82
N SER A 54 -6.63 -5.45 4.98
CA SER A 54 -7.50 -4.93 3.90
C SER A 54 -7.30 -3.43 3.59
N HIS A 55 -6.22 -2.81 4.08
CA HIS A 55 -5.93 -1.40 3.84
C HIS A 55 -5.13 -1.20 2.56
N ASN A 56 -5.59 -0.27 1.73
CA ASN A 56 -5.02 0.03 0.42
C ASN A 56 -4.53 1.48 0.38
N PHE A 57 -3.48 1.73 -0.39
CA PHE A 57 -2.86 3.04 -0.50
C PHE A 57 -2.36 3.30 -1.91
N HIS A 58 -2.25 4.56 -2.30
CA HIS A 58 -1.48 4.92 -3.50
C HIS A 58 0.01 4.58 -3.30
N LEU A 59 0.68 4.10 -4.34
CA LEU A 59 2.10 3.73 -4.31
C LEU A 59 3.00 4.79 -3.67
N HIS A 60 2.97 6.03 -4.15
CA HIS A 60 3.82 7.10 -3.60
C HIS A 60 3.48 7.50 -2.17
N CYS A 61 2.24 7.25 -1.73
CA CYS A 61 1.85 7.51 -0.35
C CYS A 61 2.47 6.47 0.58
N ILE A 62 2.38 5.18 0.23
CA ILE A 62 2.93 4.12 1.06
C ILE A 62 4.46 4.07 1.01
N LEU A 63 5.08 4.36 -0.13
CA LEU A 63 6.53 4.52 -0.24
C LEU A 63 7.04 5.59 0.75
N LYS A 64 6.50 6.81 0.69
CA LYS A 64 6.86 7.91 1.60
C LYS A 64 6.61 7.58 3.06
N TRP A 65 5.62 6.74 3.37
CA TRP A 65 5.39 6.28 4.72
C TRP A 65 6.49 5.33 5.19
N LEU A 66 6.80 4.31 4.39
CA LEU A 66 7.81 3.30 4.73
C LEU A 66 9.24 3.87 4.76
N GLU A 67 9.54 4.94 4.02
CA GLU A 67 10.80 5.67 4.13
C GLU A 67 11.02 6.29 5.52
N GLN A 68 9.94 6.58 6.26
CA GLN A 68 10.06 7.17 7.60
C GLN A 68 10.53 6.13 8.61
N SER A 69 11.54 6.46 9.40
CA SER A 69 12.03 5.60 10.49
C SER A 69 10.96 5.29 11.54
N SER A 70 10.00 6.19 11.76
CA SER A 70 8.87 6.01 12.67
C SER A 70 7.85 4.97 12.20
N SER A 71 7.83 4.62 10.92
CA SER A 71 6.86 3.65 10.37
C SER A 71 7.11 2.24 10.88
N LYS A 72 8.37 1.88 11.14
CA LYS A 72 8.82 0.54 11.53
C LYS A 72 8.30 -0.57 10.60
N GLY A 73 8.01 -0.24 9.34
CA GLY A 73 7.41 -1.17 8.37
C GLY A 73 5.97 -1.56 8.70
N LEU A 74 5.25 -0.74 9.45
CA LEU A 74 3.87 -1.02 9.87
C LEU A 74 2.85 -0.28 9.01
N CYS A 75 1.68 -0.89 8.83
CA CYS A 75 0.54 -0.28 8.18
C CYS A 75 0.07 0.96 8.96
N PRO A 76 -0.14 2.12 8.31
CA PRO A 76 -0.59 3.35 8.97
C PRO A 76 -1.93 3.20 9.72
N MET A 77 -2.79 2.28 9.28
CA MET A 77 -4.16 2.13 9.76
C MET A 77 -4.29 1.13 10.91
N CYS A 78 -3.71 -0.07 10.77
CA CYS A 78 -3.84 -1.14 11.76
C CYS A 78 -2.55 -1.50 12.49
N ARG A 79 -1.42 -0.88 12.14
CA ARG A 79 -0.10 -1.16 12.73
C ARG A 79 0.38 -2.61 12.60
N GLN A 80 -0.24 -3.42 11.74
CA GLN A 80 0.27 -4.72 11.35
C GLN A 80 1.47 -4.54 10.40
N ILE A 81 2.35 -5.54 10.31
CA ILE A 81 3.49 -5.52 9.38
C ILE A 81 2.96 -5.35 7.96
N PHE A 82 3.40 -4.30 7.29
CA PHE A 82 2.96 -4.01 5.93
C PHE A 82 3.77 -4.84 4.93
N THR A 83 3.06 -5.51 4.04
CA THR A 83 3.60 -6.22 2.88
C THR A 83 2.69 -5.96 1.71
N ALA A 84 3.24 -5.55 0.59
CA ALA A 84 2.50 -5.18 -0.60
C ALA A 84 2.17 -6.40 -1.45
N THR A 85 0.95 -6.40 -2.00
CA THR A 85 0.60 -7.23 -3.15
C THR A 85 0.79 -6.39 -4.40
N VAL A 86 1.82 -6.72 -5.19
CA VAL A 86 2.08 -6.07 -6.49
C VAL A 86 1.42 -6.89 -7.58
N LEU A 87 0.62 -6.23 -8.43
CA LEU A 87 0.03 -6.85 -9.62
C LEU A 87 1.03 -6.75 -10.77
N GLU A 88 1.20 -7.85 -11.52
CA GLU A 88 2.11 -7.89 -12.66
C GLU A 88 1.70 -6.85 -13.72
N GLY A 89 2.68 -6.07 -14.21
CA GLY A 89 2.46 -5.05 -15.24
C GLY A 89 1.86 -3.73 -14.76
N VAL A 90 1.73 -3.51 -13.45
CA VAL A 90 1.14 -2.31 -12.85
C VAL A 90 2.21 -1.54 -12.06
N GLY A 91 2.44 -0.27 -12.41
CA GLY A 91 3.43 0.60 -11.76
C GLY A 91 4.79 0.63 -12.48
N ALA A 92 5.58 1.66 -12.17
CA ALA A 92 6.94 1.77 -12.69
C ALA A 92 7.87 0.75 -12.00
N PRO A 93 8.69 -0.04 -12.74
CA PRO A 93 9.48 -1.13 -12.16
C PRO A 93 10.45 -0.70 -11.06
N ASP A 94 11.01 0.49 -11.19
CA ASP A 94 11.91 1.14 -10.25
C ASP A 94 11.23 1.48 -8.92
N GLU A 95 10.02 2.04 -8.96
CA GLU A 95 9.26 2.37 -7.74
C GLU A 95 8.78 1.12 -7.00
N ILE A 96 8.43 0.06 -7.74
CA ILE A 96 8.09 -1.25 -7.18
C ILE A 96 9.32 -1.90 -6.54
N ALA A 97 10.49 -1.81 -7.17
CA ALA A 97 11.73 -2.31 -6.60
C ALA A 97 12.08 -1.57 -5.30
N GLN A 98 11.91 -0.25 -5.27
CA GLN A 98 12.10 0.54 -4.05
C GLN A 98 11.17 0.09 -2.91
N LEU A 99 9.90 -0.19 -3.21
CA LEU A 99 8.96 -0.69 -2.22
C LEU A 99 9.42 -2.02 -1.61
N GLN A 100 9.86 -2.96 -2.46
CA GLN A 100 10.36 -4.26 -2.03
C GLN A 100 11.65 -4.14 -1.19
N GLU A 101 12.54 -3.22 -1.56
CA GLU A 101 13.73 -2.92 -0.77
C GLU A 101 13.39 -2.40 0.63
N LEU A 102 12.46 -1.44 0.71
CA LEU A 102 11.99 -0.89 1.98
C LEU A 102 11.36 -1.99 2.86
N GLU A 103 10.51 -2.85 2.31
CA GLU A 103 9.94 -3.98 3.03
C GLU A 103 11.01 -4.94 3.58
N ASN A 104 12.02 -5.26 2.77
CA ASN A 104 13.14 -6.10 3.20
C ASN A 104 13.96 -5.42 4.30
N SER A 105 14.21 -4.11 4.20
CA SER A 105 14.96 -3.36 5.20
C SER A 105 14.26 -3.38 6.57
N HIS A 106 12.95 -3.15 6.59
CA HIS A 106 12.15 -3.20 7.82
C HIS A 106 12.04 -4.62 8.38
N ARG A 107 12.00 -5.65 7.52
CA ARG A 107 12.05 -7.05 7.97
C ARG A 107 13.37 -7.35 8.69
N VAL A 108 14.50 -7.01 8.08
CA VAL A 108 15.83 -7.25 8.66
C VAL A 108 16.02 -6.47 9.97
N ALA A 109 15.57 -5.22 10.02
CA ALA A 109 15.65 -4.41 11.24
C ALA A 109 14.89 -5.03 12.42
N ARG A 110 13.74 -5.69 12.15
CA ARG A 110 12.97 -6.39 13.17
C ARG A 110 13.66 -7.67 13.65
N GLU A 111 14.18 -8.47 12.72
CA GLU A 111 14.95 -9.68 13.05
C GLU A 111 16.19 -9.35 13.89
N GLN A 112 16.90 -8.26 13.57
CA GLN A 112 18.05 -7.79 14.34
C GLN A 112 17.68 -7.33 15.75
N ALA A 113 16.54 -6.66 15.93
CA ALA A 113 16.04 -6.26 17.25
C ALA A 113 15.68 -7.47 18.11
N GLU A 114 15.03 -8.49 17.53
CA GLU A 114 14.71 -9.75 18.23
C GLU A 114 15.97 -10.51 18.67
N VAL A 115 17.02 -10.52 17.85
CA VAL A 115 18.31 -11.13 18.22
C VAL A 115 19.02 -10.31 19.32
N GLY A 116 18.97 -8.98 19.27
CA GLY A 116 19.56 -8.11 20.29
C GLY A 116 19.00 -8.39 21.69
N ASP A 117 17.67 -8.49 21.80
CA ASP A 117 16.99 -8.77 23.07
C ASP A 117 17.31 -10.18 23.63
N ALA A 118 17.66 -11.14 22.77
CA ALA A 118 17.97 -12.51 23.19
C ALA A 118 19.34 -12.65 23.91
N TYR A 119 20.27 -11.71 23.70
CA TYR A 119 21.60 -11.73 24.31
C TYR A 119 21.74 -10.88 25.58
N GLU A 120 20.71 -10.13 25.98
CA GLU A 120 20.65 -9.39 27.25
C GLU A 120 20.00 -10.22 28.38
N LEU A 121 20.40 -11.50 28.53
CA LEU A 121 20.08 -12.23 29.76
C LEU A 121 20.88 -11.62 30.92
N PRO A 122 20.26 -11.37 32.10
CA PRO A 122 20.94 -10.69 33.19
C PRO A 122 22.10 -11.54 33.70
N ASN A 123 23.30 -10.97 33.68
CA ASN A 123 24.47 -11.51 34.39
C ASN A 123 24.37 -11.35 35.93
N ASP A 124 23.17 -11.09 36.48
CA ASP A 124 22.96 -10.81 37.90
C ASP A 124 22.17 -11.95 38.57
N VAL A 125 22.83 -13.10 38.74
CA VAL A 125 22.52 -14.05 39.82
C VAL A 125 23.85 -14.54 40.41
N LEU A 126 24.45 -13.71 41.26
CA LEU A 126 25.42 -14.11 42.28
C LEU A 126 24.86 -13.75 43.66
#